data_AF-A0A5M8SZX0-F1
#
_entry.id   AF-A0A5M8SZX0-F1
#
_cell.length_a   1.000
_cell.length_b   1.000
_cell.length_c   1.000
_cell.angle_alpha   90.00
_cell.angle_beta   90.00
_cell.angle_gamma   90.00
#
_symmetry.space_group_name_H-M   'P 1'
#
loop_
_entity.id
_entity.type
_entity.pdbx_description
1 polymer ?
#
loop_
_entity_poly.entity_id
_entity_poly.type
_entity_poly.pdbx_seq_one_letter_code
_entity_poly.pdbx_strand_id
1 'polypeptide(L)'
;MTTTKIPSSFTSHDEWLEHVRQEIPADEQPYALAYGRMELFRTFHRMSGIPFPTQFTVAFEHIENLDAPERTVALESLNNTIFRSLTTHLFNNARQTIFADDTHLPAAPQKHIEELRSHLARKNPYFALWNIYKTGVSDHSVAAVWEEYLLHELGSRGVDEIDFARAMVELDKLLNHYRDENRALPSFAFERVWFLHYLRGPERMAQTRAVLGMLTAELRTCTSA
;
A
#
# COMPACT_ATOMS: atom_id res chain seq x y z
N MET A 1 26.72 -17.70 -16.81
CA MET A 1 25.99 -16.68 -16.03
C MET A 1 24.75 -17.35 -15.47
N THR A 2 24.74 -17.46 -14.15
CA THR A 2 23.71 -18.07 -13.31
C THR A 2 22.35 -17.42 -13.58
N THR A 3 21.31 -18.22 -13.76
CA THR A 3 19.92 -17.76 -13.84
C THR A 3 19.58 -16.98 -12.57
N THR A 4 19.56 -15.66 -12.65
CA THR A 4 19.19 -14.79 -11.54
C THR A 4 17.74 -15.09 -11.16
N LYS A 5 17.53 -15.78 -10.03
CA LYS A 5 16.19 -16.01 -9.51
C LYS A 5 15.57 -14.65 -9.17
N ILE A 6 14.30 -14.49 -9.51
CA ILE A 6 13.52 -13.27 -9.26
C ILE A 6 12.46 -13.57 -8.19
N PRO A 7 11.86 -12.57 -7.54
CA PRO A 7 10.94 -12.81 -6.42
C PRO A 7 9.78 -13.76 -6.76
N SER A 8 9.28 -13.72 -8.00
CA SER A 8 8.20 -14.61 -8.47
C SER A 8 8.61 -16.08 -8.62
N SER A 9 9.89 -16.41 -8.46
CA SER A 9 10.41 -17.79 -8.42
C SER A 9 10.27 -18.44 -7.05
N PHE A 10 9.85 -17.69 -6.03
CA PHE A 10 9.75 -18.15 -4.64
C PHE A 10 8.30 -18.20 -4.20
N THR A 11 8.01 -19.00 -3.18
CA THR A 11 6.66 -19.18 -2.64
C THR A 11 6.22 -18.01 -1.75
N SER A 12 7.18 -17.24 -1.21
CA SER A 12 6.92 -16.09 -0.35
C SER A 12 8.00 -14.99 -0.48
N HIS A 13 7.66 -13.78 -0.01
CA HIS A 13 8.61 -12.67 0.06
C HIS A 13 9.77 -12.95 1.03
N ASP A 14 9.49 -13.60 2.17
CA ASP A 14 10.51 -13.93 3.17
C ASP A 14 11.54 -14.93 2.62
N GLU A 15 11.07 -15.91 1.84
CA GLU A 15 11.96 -16.87 1.15
C GLU A 15 12.87 -16.16 0.14
N TRP A 16 12.35 -15.18 -0.60
CA TRP A 16 13.15 -14.34 -1.48
C TRP A 16 14.19 -13.51 -0.72
N LEU A 17 13.80 -12.84 0.37
CA LEU A 17 14.72 -12.03 1.17
C LEU A 17 15.83 -12.87 1.78
N GLU A 18 15.52 -14.08 2.24
CA GLU A 18 16.52 -15.00 2.80
C GLU A 18 17.48 -15.47 1.71
N HIS A 19 16.97 -15.80 0.51
CA HIS A 19 17.83 -16.11 -0.63
C HIS A 19 18.79 -14.97 -0.97
N VAL A 20 18.32 -13.72 -1.03
CA VAL A 20 19.19 -12.55 -1.27
C VAL A 20 20.26 -12.43 -0.19
N ARG A 21 19.89 -12.62 1.07
CA ARG A 21 20.82 -12.47 2.20
C ARG A 21 21.91 -13.55 2.22
N GLN A 22 21.56 -14.78 1.85
CA GLN A 22 22.46 -15.93 1.89
C GLN A 22 23.33 -16.08 0.64
N GLU A 23 22.77 -15.80 -0.54
CA GLU A 23 23.39 -16.19 -1.82
C GLU A 23 23.98 -15.01 -2.61
N ILE A 24 23.63 -13.76 -2.25
CA ILE A 24 24.10 -12.56 -2.96
C ILE A 24 25.13 -11.80 -2.11
N PRO A 25 26.28 -11.39 -2.69
CA PRO A 25 27.28 -10.56 -2.01
C PRO A 25 26.67 -9.31 -1.38
N ALA A 26 27.11 -8.96 -0.17
CA ALA A 26 26.48 -7.91 0.64
C ALA A 26 26.41 -6.53 -0.05
N ASP A 27 27.40 -6.21 -0.87
CA ASP A 27 27.48 -5.00 -1.69
C ASP A 27 26.52 -5.00 -2.89
N GLU A 28 26.12 -6.18 -3.37
CA GLU A 28 25.15 -6.35 -4.46
C GLU A 28 23.70 -6.52 -3.99
N GLN A 29 23.48 -6.87 -2.72
CA GLN A 29 22.14 -7.10 -2.16
C GLN A 29 21.16 -5.92 -2.40
N PRO A 30 21.53 -4.63 -2.21
CA PRO A 30 20.61 -3.52 -2.48
C PRO A 30 20.15 -3.48 -3.94
N TYR A 31 21.06 -3.72 -4.88
CA TYR A 31 20.73 -3.79 -6.30
C TYR A 31 19.80 -4.97 -6.60
N ALA A 32 20.09 -6.16 -6.06
CA ALA A 32 19.27 -7.34 -6.25
C ALA A 32 17.83 -7.15 -5.75
N LEU A 33 17.66 -6.48 -4.60
CA LEU A 33 16.32 -6.13 -4.07
C LEU A 33 15.59 -5.15 -4.98
N ALA A 34 16.27 -4.10 -5.45
CA ALA A 34 15.70 -3.12 -6.37
C ALA A 34 15.33 -3.77 -7.72
N TYR A 35 16.17 -4.66 -8.25
CA TYR A 35 15.88 -5.43 -9.46
C TYR A 35 14.68 -6.36 -9.27
N GLY A 36 14.64 -7.10 -8.17
CA GLY A 36 13.51 -7.97 -7.84
C GLY A 36 12.19 -7.19 -7.78
N ARG A 37 12.19 -5.98 -7.23
CA ARG A 37 11.00 -5.11 -7.21
C ARG A 37 10.53 -4.70 -8.61
N MET A 38 11.46 -4.40 -9.53
CA MET A 38 11.12 -4.11 -10.93
C MET A 38 10.48 -5.33 -11.61
N GLU A 39 11.04 -6.52 -11.39
CA GLU A 39 10.51 -7.78 -11.94
C GLU A 39 9.12 -8.12 -11.42
N LEU A 40 8.80 -7.77 -10.16
CA LEU A 40 7.44 -7.85 -9.64
C LEU A 40 6.48 -6.93 -10.43
N PHE A 41 6.89 -5.70 -10.74
CA PHE A 41 6.06 -4.82 -11.59
C PHE A 41 5.87 -5.39 -13.00
N ARG A 42 6.92 -5.93 -13.63
CA ARG A 42 6.80 -6.58 -14.95
C ARG A 42 5.85 -7.77 -14.90
N THR A 43 5.95 -8.58 -13.86
CA THR A 43 5.08 -9.74 -13.65
C THR A 43 3.63 -9.30 -13.45
N PHE A 44 3.39 -8.26 -12.66
CA PHE A 44 2.06 -7.67 -12.50
C PHE A 44 1.44 -7.25 -13.84
N HIS A 45 2.19 -6.51 -14.65
CA HIS A 45 1.74 -6.06 -15.98
C HIS A 45 1.38 -7.26 -16.87
N ARG A 46 2.25 -8.27 -16.91
CA ARG A 46 2.02 -9.52 -17.66
C ARG A 46 0.74 -10.23 -17.20
N MET A 47 0.56 -10.45 -15.90
CA MET A 47 -0.63 -11.12 -15.35
C MET A 47 -1.91 -10.32 -15.56
N SER A 48 -1.81 -8.99 -15.58
CA SER A 48 -2.95 -8.10 -15.79
C SER A 48 -3.29 -7.88 -17.27
N GLY A 49 -2.53 -8.47 -18.20
CA GLY A 49 -2.70 -8.25 -19.64
C GLY A 49 -2.41 -6.80 -20.08
N ILE A 50 -1.72 -6.01 -19.25
CA ILE A 50 -1.37 -4.62 -19.52
C ILE A 50 0.09 -4.60 -20.01
N PRO A 51 0.40 -3.96 -21.15
CA PRO A 51 1.78 -3.88 -21.62
C PRO A 51 2.64 -3.08 -20.63
N PHE A 52 3.84 -3.58 -20.32
CA PHE A 52 4.80 -2.83 -19.52
C PHE A 52 5.29 -1.61 -20.32
N PRO A 53 5.21 -0.38 -19.79
CA PRO A 53 5.52 0.82 -20.56
C PRO A 53 6.96 0.84 -21.10
N THR A 54 7.11 1.07 -22.42
CA THR A 54 8.41 1.05 -23.12
C THR A 54 9.43 2.00 -22.52
N GLN A 55 8.98 3.18 -22.06
CA GLN A 55 9.84 4.16 -21.40
C GLN A 55 10.57 3.61 -20.17
N PHE A 56 9.95 2.68 -19.42
CA PHE A 56 10.57 2.05 -18.26
C PHE A 56 11.58 0.98 -18.67
N THR A 57 11.33 0.27 -19.78
CA THR A 57 12.31 -0.65 -20.36
C THR A 57 13.56 0.10 -20.82
N VAL A 58 13.40 1.18 -21.58
CA VAL A 58 14.54 1.99 -22.06
C VAL A 58 15.32 2.61 -20.90
N ALA A 59 14.62 3.13 -19.88
CA ALA A 59 15.27 3.66 -18.68
C ALA A 59 16.07 2.57 -17.95
N PHE A 60 15.52 1.36 -17.85
CA PHE A 60 16.21 0.23 -17.23
C PHE A 60 17.47 -0.18 -18.00
N GLU A 61 17.39 -0.30 -19.34
CA GLU A 61 18.55 -0.60 -20.20
C GLU A 61 19.67 0.43 -20.02
N HIS A 62 19.34 1.71 -19.84
CA HIS A 62 20.34 2.74 -19.54
C HIS A 62 20.97 2.54 -18.15
N ILE A 63 20.15 2.22 -17.14
CA ILE A 63 20.61 1.99 -15.76
C ILE A 63 21.55 0.79 -15.66
N GLU A 64 21.33 -0.28 -16.43
CA GLU A 64 22.19 -1.47 -16.42
C GLU A 64 23.65 -1.17 -16.78
N ASN A 65 23.90 -0.08 -17.52
CA ASN A 65 25.24 0.35 -17.91
C ASN A 65 25.93 1.26 -16.89
N LEU A 66 25.27 1.59 -15.77
CA LEU A 66 25.87 2.38 -14.70
C LEU A 66 26.68 1.50 -13.75
N ASP A 67 27.71 2.08 -13.16
CA ASP A 67 28.45 1.45 -12.07
C ASP A 67 27.69 1.56 -10.74
N ALA A 68 28.07 0.72 -9.77
CA ALA A 68 27.60 0.88 -8.40
C ALA A 68 28.35 2.03 -7.71
N PRO A 69 27.69 2.84 -6.86
CA PRO A 69 26.32 2.69 -6.36
C PRO A 69 25.22 3.37 -7.20
N GLU A 70 25.58 4.17 -8.20
CA GLU A 70 24.65 4.99 -9.00
C GLU A 70 23.57 4.13 -9.68
N ARG A 71 23.95 2.95 -10.16
CA ARG A 71 23.05 1.95 -10.72
C ARG A 71 21.89 1.62 -9.77
N THR A 72 22.19 1.34 -8.50
CA THR A 72 21.18 0.98 -7.49
C THR A 72 20.24 2.15 -7.22
N VAL A 73 20.79 3.35 -7.00
CA VAL A 73 20.01 4.56 -6.72
C VAL A 73 19.06 4.89 -7.89
N ALA A 74 19.56 4.78 -9.12
CA ALA A 74 18.76 5.03 -10.30
C ALA A 74 17.64 3.99 -10.46
N LEU A 75 17.91 2.71 -10.17
CA LEU A 75 16.92 1.64 -10.21
C LEU A 75 15.82 1.81 -9.15
N GLU A 76 16.16 2.25 -7.94
CA GLU A 76 15.19 2.58 -6.90
C GLU A 76 14.28 3.75 -7.30
N SER A 77 14.87 4.78 -7.91
CA SER A 77 14.12 5.93 -8.45
C SER A 77 13.16 5.50 -9.57
N LEU A 78 13.62 4.62 -10.48
CA LEU A 78 12.77 4.04 -11.52
C LEU A 78 11.62 3.21 -10.91
N ASN A 79 11.90 2.38 -9.90
CA ASN A 79 10.87 1.62 -9.18
C ASN A 79 9.79 2.51 -8.56
N ASN A 80 10.17 3.65 -7.98
CA ASN A 80 9.20 4.61 -7.45
C ASN A 80 8.34 5.24 -8.56
N THR A 81 8.93 5.48 -9.74
CA THR A 81 8.23 6.00 -10.91
C THR A 81 7.27 4.97 -11.50
N ILE A 82 7.69 3.70 -11.62
CA ILE A 82 6.84 2.60 -12.06
C ILE A 82 5.67 2.43 -11.09
N PHE A 83 5.94 2.41 -9.78
CA PHE A 83 4.91 2.29 -8.75
C PHE A 83 3.87 3.41 -8.86
N ARG A 84 4.32 4.67 -9.03
CA ARG A 84 3.44 5.83 -9.22
C ARG A 84 2.57 5.66 -10.45
N SER A 85 3.18 5.35 -11.60
CA SER A 85 2.47 5.16 -12.87
C SER A 85 1.42 4.05 -12.77
N LEU A 86 1.80 2.91 -12.19
CA LEU A 86 0.89 1.78 -12.01
C LEU A 86 -0.27 2.12 -11.09
N THR A 87 0.01 2.81 -9.99
CA THR A 87 -1.02 3.30 -9.04
C THR A 87 -2.01 4.22 -9.75
N THR A 88 -1.52 5.20 -10.53
CA THR A 88 -2.38 6.09 -11.32
C THR A 88 -3.20 5.33 -12.36
N HIS A 89 -2.59 4.36 -13.06
CA HIS A 89 -3.29 3.55 -14.06
C HIS A 89 -4.42 2.73 -13.45
N LEU A 90 -4.14 2.00 -12.36
CA LEU A 90 -5.15 1.21 -11.65
C LEU A 90 -6.25 2.11 -11.08
N PHE A 91 -5.91 3.32 -10.64
CA PHE A 91 -6.88 4.29 -10.15
C PHE A 91 -7.78 4.81 -11.26
N ASN A 92 -7.21 5.18 -12.41
CA ASN A 92 -7.98 5.63 -13.57
C ASN A 92 -8.90 4.53 -14.10
N ASN A 93 -8.44 3.28 -14.16
CA ASN A 93 -9.28 2.15 -14.56
C ASN A 93 -10.40 1.90 -13.53
N ALA A 94 -10.09 1.98 -12.24
CA ALA A 94 -11.09 1.88 -11.18
C ALA A 94 -12.12 3.03 -11.25
N ARG A 95 -11.69 4.27 -11.55
CA ARG A 95 -12.57 5.41 -11.79
C ARG A 95 -13.39 5.27 -13.05
N GLN A 96 -12.86 4.78 -14.17
CA GLN A 96 -13.63 4.50 -15.39
C GLN A 96 -14.72 3.44 -15.15
N THR A 97 -14.54 2.59 -14.15
CA THR A 97 -15.57 1.62 -13.73
C THR A 97 -16.62 2.22 -12.78
N ILE A 98 -16.38 3.41 -12.22
CA ILE A 98 -17.21 4.04 -11.17
C ILE A 98 -17.81 5.39 -11.60
N PHE A 99 -17.19 6.10 -12.54
CA PHE A 99 -17.52 7.45 -12.98
C PHE A 99 -17.46 7.53 -14.51
N ALA A 100 -18.57 7.13 -15.14
CA ALA A 100 -18.98 7.70 -16.42
C ALA A 100 -19.64 9.08 -16.23
N ASP A 101 -19.51 9.69 -15.04
CA ASP A 101 -20.17 10.96 -14.73
C ASP A 101 -19.28 11.85 -13.86
N ASP A 102 -19.19 13.10 -14.32
CA ASP A 102 -18.76 14.32 -13.66
C ASP A 102 -17.29 14.78 -13.53
N THR A 103 -17.17 16.08 -13.84
CA THR A 103 -15.99 16.86 -14.18
C THR A 103 -15.52 17.71 -12.99
N HIS A 104 -14.25 17.54 -12.65
CA HIS A 104 -13.31 18.31 -11.81
C HIS A 104 -13.68 19.68 -11.18
N LEU A 105 -13.53 19.73 -9.85
CA LEU A 105 -12.77 20.73 -9.06
C LEU A 105 -11.88 19.94 -8.06
N PRO A 106 -10.67 20.40 -7.65
CA PRO A 106 -9.95 19.74 -6.57
C PRO A 106 -10.78 19.83 -5.29
N ALA A 107 -11.28 18.69 -4.84
CA ALA A 107 -12.13 18.62 -3.66
C ALA A 107 -11.34 19.07 -2.43
N ALA A 108 -12.01 19.76 -1.49
CA ALA A 108 -11.42 20.13 -0.21
C ALA A 108 -10.80 18.89 0.46
N PRO A 109 -9.68 19.01 1.21
CA PRO A 109 -9.01 17.87 1.86
C PRO A 109 -9.97 16.94 2.63
N GLN A 110 -10.95 17.53 3.30
CA GLN A 110 -12.01 16.81 4.00
C GLN A 110 -12.84 15.90 3.08
N LYS A 111 -13.21 16.39 1.90
CA LYS A 111 -13.98 15.64 0.91
C LYS A 111 -13.19 14.46 0.34
N HIS A 112 -11.87 14.59 0.13
CA HIS A 112 -11.04 13.45 -0.26
C HIS A 112 -10.94 12.40 0.85
N ILE A 113 -10.85 12.82 2.10
CA ILE A 113 -10.82 11.89 3.25
C ILE A 113 -12.17 11.17 3.40
N GLU A 114 -13.28 11.89 3.25
CA GLU A 114 -14.62 11.31 3.25
C GLU A 114 -14.81 10.30 2.12
N GLU A 115 -14.26 10.58 0.93
CA GLU A 115 -14.27 9.67 -0.20
C GLU A 115 -13.53 8.37 0.13
N LEU A 116 -12.32 8.45 0.69
CA LEU A 116 -11.56 7.27 1.12
C LEU A 116 -12.31 6.45 2.17
N ARG A 117 -12.87 7.12 3.17
CA ARG A 117 -13.60 6.43 4.25
C ARG A 117 -14.86 5.75 3.72
N SER A 118 -15.58 6.40 2.81
CA SER A 118 -16.76 5.82 2.14
C SER A 118 -16.37 4.62 1.28
N HIS A 119 -15.27 4.72 0.54
CA HIS A 119 -14.73 3.63 -0.27
C HIS A 119 -14.31 2.43 0.60
N LEU A 120 -13.54 2.65 1.66
CA LEU A 120 -13.12 1.62 2.60
C LEU A 120 -14.33 0.96 3.27
N ALA A 121 -15.31 1.73 3.72
CA ALA A 121 -16.55 1.21 4.31
C ALA A 121 -17.30 0.26 3.36
N ARG A 122 -17.31 0.58 2.06
CA ARG A 122 -18.02 -0.19 1.05
C ARG A 122 -17.23 -1.41 0.55
N LYS A 123 -15.90 -1.33 0.54
CA LYS A 123 -15.04 -2.29 -0.19
C LYS A 123 -14.13 -3.11 0.71
N ASN A 124 -13.83 -2.67 1.93
CA ASN A 124 -13.00 -3.39 2.87
C ASN A 124 -13.86 -3.94 4.02
N PRO A 125 -14.07 -5.27 4.11
CA PRO A 125 -14.98 -5.85 5.10
C PRO A 125 -14.53 -5.61 6.55
N TYR A 126 -13.22 -5.51 6.79
CA TYR A 126 -12.69 -5.26 8.13
C TYR A 126 -12.88 -3.79 8.56
N PHE A 127 -12.79 -2.87 7.60
CA PHE A 127 -13.15 -1.47 7.85
C PHE A 127 -14.67 -1.32 8.03
N ALA A 128 -15.48 -2.10 7.31
CA ALA A 128 -16.93 -2.12 7.48
C ALA A 128 -17.34 -2.58 8.89
N LEU A 129 -16.69 -3.61 9.45
CA LEU A 129 -16.91 -4.04 10.84
C LEU A 129 -16.73 -2.90 11.83
N TRP A 130 -15.68 -2.09 11.66
CA TRP A 130 -15.44 -0.91 12.49
C TRP A 130 -16.57 0.12 12.40
N ASN A 131 -17.09 0.36 11.19
CA ASN A 131 -18.21 1.28 11.03
C ASN A 131 -19.50 0.76 11.66
N ILE A 132 -19.83 -0.53 11.48
CA ILE A 132 -20.98 -1.18 12.10
C ILE A 132 -20.89 -1.05 13.63
N TYR A 133 -19.72 -1.36 14.18
CA TYR A 133 -19.47 -1.25 15.62
C TYR A 133 -19.65 0.17 16.15
N LYS A 134 -19.04 1.19 15.52
CA LYS A 134 -19.21 2.60 15.92
C LYS A 134 -20.67 3.06 15.88
N THR A 135 -21.45 2.58 14.90
CA THR A 135 -22.86 2.95 14.79
C THR A 135 -23.75 2.26 15.83
N GLY A 136 -23.32 1.12 16.38
CA GLY A 136 -24.07 0.35 17.38
C GLY A 136 -23.71 0.65 18.84
N VAL A 137 -22.57 1.29 19.10
CA VAL A 137 -22.06 1.53 20.47
C VAL A 137 -22.00 3.04 20.73
N SER A 138 -23.12 3.65 21.10
CA SER A 138 -23.17 5.09 21.44
C SER A 138 -22.66 5.43 22.85
N ASP A 139 -22.46 4.46 23.76
CA ASP A 139 -22.41 4.81 25.21
C ASP A 139 -21.43 4.04 26.12
N HIS A 140 -20.49 3.21 25.65
CA HIS A 140 -19.60 2.45 26.57
C HIS A 140 -18.12 2.44 26.16
N SER A 141 -17.24 2.27 27.16
CA SER A 141 -15.76 2.20 27.07
C SER A 141 -15.30 1.32 25.89
N VAL A 142 -14.83 1.99 24.84
CA VAL A 142 -14.78 1.47 23.46
C VAL A 142 -13.71 0.38 23.26
N ALA A 143 -12.68 0.33 24.08
CA ALA A 143 -11.49 -0.49 23.82
C ALA A 143 -11.67 -1.99 24.17
N ALA A 144 -12.26 -2.31 25.33
CA ALA A 144 -12.47 -3.71 25.74
C ALA A 144 -13.59 -4.38 24.93
N VAL A 145 -14.65 -3.62 24.63
CA VAL A 145 -15.84 -4.09 23.90
C VAL A 145 -15.53 -4.34 22.42
N TRP A 146 -14.57 -3.62 21.83
CA TRP A 146 -14.17 -3.81 20.44
C TRP A 146 -13.43 -5.13 20.23
N GLU A 147 -12.55 -5.51 21.17
CA GLU A 147 -11.80 -6.76 21.08
C GLU A 147 -12.72 -7.98 21.16
N GLU A 148 -13.67 -7.96 22.09
CA GLU A 148 -14.69 -8.99 22.21
C GLU A 148 -15.58 -9.07 20.96
N TYR A 149 -15.94 -7.91 20.39
CA TYR A 149 -16.69 -7.84 19.14
C TYR A 149 -15.91 -8.47 17.97
N LEU A 150 -14.62 -8.17 17.83
CA LEU A 150 -13.79 -8.77 16.78
C LEU A 150 -13.66 -10.28 16.95
N LEU A 151 -13.45 -10.76 18.18
CA LEU A 151 -13.38 -12.19 18.47
C LEU A 151 -14.69 -12.91 18.17
N HIS A 152 -15.83 -12.24 18.39
CA HIS A 152 -17.15 -12.77 18.03
C HIS A 152 -17.34 -12.86 16.51
N GLU A 153 -17.03 -11.80 15.78
CA GLU A 153 -17.27 -11.70 14.33
C GLU A 153 -16.26 -12.49 13.48
N LEU A 154 -14.99 -12.54 13.89
CA LEU A 154 -13.90 -13.15 13.13
C LEU A 154 -13.48 -14.54 13.66
N GLY A 155 -13.92 -14.88 14.88
CA GLY A 155 -13.55 -16.11 15.56
C GLY A 155 -12.13 -16.11 16.11
N SER A 156 -11.88 -16.95 17.12
CA SER A 156 -10.63 -16.98 17.89
C SER A 156 -9.42 -17.58 17.15
N ARG A 157 -9.58 -18.01 15.90
CA ARG A 157 -8.50 -18.60 15.07
C ARG A 157 -7.89 -17.63 14.06
N GLY A 158 -8.50 -16.47 13.84
CA GLY A 158 -8.07 -15.47 12.86
C GLY A 158 -7.22 -14.35 13.45
N VAL A 159 -6.07 -14.68 14.05
CA VAL A 159 -5.20 -13.68 14.69
C VAL A 159 -4.75 -12.60 13.69
N ASP A 160 -4.38 -13.01 12.47
CA ASP A 160 -3.96 -12.09 11.41
C ASP A 160 -5.11 -11.21 10.92
N GLU A 161 -6.33 -11.74 10.87
CA GLU A 161 -7.55 -11.02 10.56
C GLU A 161 -7.92 -9.99 11.62
N ILE A 162 -7.80 -10.35 12.90
CA ILE A 162 -8.04 -9.47 14.05
C ILE A 162 -7.03 -8.33 14.04
N ASP A 163 -5.74 -8.64 13.87
CA ASP A 163 -4.70 -7.62 13.77
C ASP A 163 -4.94 -6.68 12.59
N PHE A 164 -5.39 -7.23 11.45
CA PHE A 164 -5.71 -6.41 10.29
C PHE A 164 -6.91 -5.50 10.55
N ALA A 165 -7.95 -6.00 11.21
CA ALA A 165 -9.10 -5.20 11.60
C ALA A 165 -8.70 -4.07 12.57
N ARG A 166 -7.82 -4.34 13.54
CA ARG A 166 -7.24 -3.30 14.42
C ARG A 166 -6.49 -2.24 13.62
N ALA A 167 -5.68 -2.64 12.64
CA ALA A 167 -4.97 -1.70 11.77
C ALA A 167 -5.92 -0.82 10.94
N MET A 168 -7.09 -1.34 10.53
CA MET A 168 -8.13 -0.53 9.86
C MET A 168 -8.75 0.51 10.80
N VAL A 169 -8.89 0.21 12.09
CA VAL A 169 -9.35 1.19 13.10
C VAL A 169 -8.34 2.32 13.25
N GLU A 170 -7.05 2.00 13.37
CA GLU A 170 -6.00 3.02 13.45
C GLU A 170 -5.95 3.90 12.19
N LEU A 171 -6.21 3.29 11.02
CA LEU A 171 -6.33 4.05 9.79
C LEU A 171 -7.52 5.02 9.82
N ASP A 172 -8.71 4.60 10.28
CA ASP A 172 -9.86 5.50 10.43
C ASP A 172 -9.58 6.64 11.42
N LYS A 173 -8.89 6.36 12.54
CA LYS A 173 -8.51 7.39 13.52
C LYS A 173 -7.58 8.43 12.91
N LEU A 174 -6.53 8.00 12.19
CA LEU A 174 -5.61 8.92 11.52
C LEU A 174 -6.33 9.74 10.44
N LEU A 175 -7.17 9.11 9.62
CA LEU A 175 -7.96 9.82 8.61
C LEU A 175 -8.90 10.86 9.26
N ASN A 176 -9.58 10.53 10.36
CA ASN A 176 -10.39 11.50 11.10
C ASN A 176 -9.54 12.67 11.62
N HIS A 177 -8.36 12.40 12.16
CA HIS A 177 -7.47 13.47 12.64
C HIS A 177 -7.06 14.43 11.51
N TYR A 178 -6.64 13.91 10.34
CA TYR A 178 -6.35 14.75 9.18
C TYR A 178 -7.57 15.57 8.73
N ARG A 179 -8.77 14.99 8.76
CA ARG A 179 -10.01 15.68 8.39
C ARG A 179 -10.36 16.79 9.38
N ASP A 180 -10.30 16.48 10.67
CA ASP A 180 -10.71 17.38 11.76
C ASP A 180 -9.75 18.59 11.84
N GLU A 181 -8.47 18.38 11.53
CA GLU A 181 -7.48 19.46 11.40
C GLU A 181 -7.44 20.10 10.01
N ASN A 182 -8.34 19.71 9.10
CA ASN A 182 -8.40 20.17 7.71
C ASN A 182 -7.04 20.09 6.96
N ARG A 183 -6.25 19.05 7.26
CA ARG A 183 -4.94 18.81 6.64
C ARG A 183 -5.10 18.01 5.35
N ALA A 184 -4.29 18.35 4.36
CA ALA A 184 -4.11 17.51 3.19
C ALA A 184 -3.40 16.20 3.60
N LEU A 185 -3.82 15.09 3.00
CA LEU A 185 -3.10 13.83 3.13
C LEU A 185 -1.69 13.95 2.51
N PRO A 186 -0.68 13.25 3.06
CA PRO A 186 0.64 13.19 2.45
C PRO A 186 0.57 12.69 1.01
N SER A 187 1.54 13.07 0.20
CA SER A 187 1.58 12.66 -1.21
C SER A 187 1.47 11.13 -1.34
N PHE A 188 0.58 10.69 -2.23
CA PHE A 188 0.31 9.28 -2.52
C PHE A 188 -0.40 8.49 -1.41
N ALA A 189 -0.76 9.11 -0.27
CA ALA A 189 -1.45 8.42 0.81
C ALA A 189 -2.88 8.06 0.43
N PHE A 190 -3.58 8.92 -0.32
CA PHE A 190 -4.93 8.65 -0.81
C PHE A 190 -4.96 7.35 -1.62
N GLU A 191 -4.09 7.26 -2.62
CA GLU A 191 -4.05 6.13 -3.54
C GLU A 191 -3.63 4.85 -2.80
N ARG A 192 -2.60 4.92 -1.95
CA ARG A 192 -2.17 3.77 -1.15
C ARG A 192 -3.28 3.23 -0.26
N VAL A 193 -4.03 4.12 0.39
CA VAL A 193 -5.21 3.75 1.20
C VAL A 193 -6.30 3.14 0.34
N TRP A 194 -6.59 3.75 -0.82
CA TRP A 194 -7.60 3.27 -1.76
C TRP A 194 -7.35 1.82 -2.19
N PHE A 195 -6.09 1.45 -2.41
CA PHE A 195 -5.69 0.12 -2.87
C PHE A 195 -5.72 -0.97 -1.81
N LEU A 196 -5.81 -0.65 -0.51
CA LEU A 196 -5.69 -1.65 0.56
C LEU A 196 -6.71 -2.79 0.46
N HIS A 197 -7.91 -2.51 -0.05
CA HIS A 197 -8.96 -3.53 -0.20
C HIS A 197 -8.69 -4.57 -1.31
N TYR A 198 -7.80 -4.28 -2.25
CA TYR A 198 -7.41 -5.22 -3.30
C TYR A 198 -6.32 -6.20 -2.86
N LEU A 199 -5.66 -5.93 -1.73
CA LEU A 199 -4.58 -6.76 -1.21
C LEU A 199 -5.13 -7.96 -0.43
N ARG A 200 -4.50 -9.12 -0.60
CA ARG A 200 -4.86 -10.38 0.09
C ARG A 200 -3.62 -10.99 0.74
N GLY A 201 -3.83 -11.83 1.76
CA GLY A 201 -2.74 -12.56 2.41
C GLY A 201 -1.73 -11.65 3.14
N PRO A 202 -0.47 -12.09 3.30
CA PRO A 202 0.54 -11.42 4.15
C PRO A 202 0.86 -9.97 3.73
N GLU A 203 0.82 -9.68 2.43
CA GLU A 203 1.13 -8.35 1.87
C GLU A 203 0.18 -7.26 2.39
N ARG A 204 -1.06 -7.64 2.67
CA ARG A 204 -2.12 -6.74 3.13
C ARG A 204 -1.70 -6.01 4.41
N MET A 205 -1.18 -6.74 5.39
CA MET A 205 -0.74 -6.18 6.66
C MET A 205 0.51 -5.30 6.50
N ALA A 206 1.48 -5.75 5.70
CA ALA A 206 2.71 -4.99 5.47
C ALA A 206 2.43 -3.62 4.82
N GLN A 207 1.56 -3.59 3.79
CA GLN A 207 1.17 -2.35 3.12
C GLN A 207 0.36 -1.44 4.04
N THR A 208 -0.57 -1.98 4.83
CA THR A 208 -1.29 -1.19 5.83
C THR A 208 -0.36 -0.58 6.87
N ARG A 209 0.60 -1.34 7.42
CA ARG A 209 1.60 -0.81 8.36
C ARG A 209 2.45 0.29 7.73
N ALA A 210 2.85 0.14 6.48
CA ALA A 210 3.60 1.18 5.76
C ALA A 210 2.79 2.48 5.60
N VAL A 211 1.49 2.37 5.30
CA VAL A 211 0.58 3.52 5.23
C VAL A 211 0.39 4.18 6.59
N LEU A 212 0.12 3.40 7.63
CA LEU A 212 -0.03 3.91 9.01
C LEU A 212 1.25 4.63 9.48
N GLY A 213 2.41 4.03 9.21
CA GLY A 213 3.71 4.61 9.54
C GLY A 213 3.95 5.94 8.84
N MET A 214 3.65 6.03 7.54
CA MET A 214 3.74 7.28 6.78
C MET A 214 2.85 8.38 7.37
N LEU A 215 1.55 8.09 7.56
CA LEU A 215 0.60 9.05 8.09
C LEU A 215 1.01 9.54 9.49
N THR A 216 1.48 8.62 10.34
CA THR A 216 1.92 8.97 11.70
C THR A 216 3.19 9.82 11.70
N ALA A 217 4.16 9.51 10.84
CA ALA A 217 5.42 10.26 10.75
C ALA A 217 5.19 11.71 10.33
N GLU A 218 4.31 11.92 9.34
CA GLU A 218 3.98 13.27 8.83
C GLU A 218 3.22 14.13 9.86
N LEU A 219 2.45 13.51 10.77
CA LEU A 219 1.85 14.25 11.88
C LEU A 219 2.90 14.71 12.92
N ARG A 220 3.97 13.93 13.13
CA ARG A 220 5.05 14.25 14.08
C ARG A 220 6.00 15.32 13.56
N THR A 221 6.29 15.32 12.26
CA THR A 221 7.14 16.35 11.63
C THR A 221 6.49 17.73 11.67
N CYS A 222 5.17 17.81 11.54
CA CYS A 222 4.44 19.07 11.65
C CYS A 222 4.24 19.61 13.07
N THR A 223 4.47 18.80 14.11
CA THR A 223 4.36 19.23 15.52
C THR A 223 5.70 19.59 16.14
N SER A 224 6.81 19.35 15.44
CA SER A 224 8.19 19.63 15.89
C SER A 224 8.80 20.87 15.22
N ALA A 225 7.97 21.73 14.61
CA ALA A 225 8.37 22.96 13.91
C ALA A 225 7.89 24.21 14.65
#